data_AF-A0A7C2PMU7-F1
#
_entry.id   AF-A0A7C2PMU7-F1
#
_cell.length_a   1.000
_cell.length_b   1.000
_cell.length_c   1.000
_cell.angle_alpha   90.00
_cell.angle_beta   90.00
_cell.angle_gamma   90.00
#
_symmetry.space_group_name_H-M   'P 1'
#
loop_
_entity.id
_entity.type
_entity.pdbx_description
1 polymer ?
#
loop_
_entity_poly.entity_id
_entity_poly.type
_entity_poly.pdbx_seq_one_letter_code
_entity_poly.pdbx_strand_id
1 'polypeptide(L)'
;MIVLVGLPTVLLLGYLVQVGISSAIHGISVRPWNESQRLLTEPRVLLHYLDLLWLPRPYSAGLFYDGYGWSRSLWQPATTLPALLAISALLGLGWALRRRWPMVALAIAFYFAGQLMESTTIPLELVFEHRNYIPAMLMFWPLAWWLLDLRTLKTLKTSLIVVLPLSLAVLTHTRATLWGNRSAQALQWARINPDSPRAQAYAVQFEIDAGHPQQAVKRILPLLHRDPSQIQLAFNLLNARCALGGVNAADLSAAATALRTTRNPNSLLPAWFGRAIYAAQRQVCPGLTIKALRRLLQAGLDNRFLQAQSGRMQDLHYVLGRIDLAQGQTHAATGQFEQALSDNIRPGFAADSAALLGSAGYPAMGLEVLNRYRTLSPQASKPGLGMPMIHAWVLRRQDYWPRELSRLRATLQANIPHSATHQEPVRGP
;
A
#
# COMPACT_ATOMS: atom_id res chain seq x y z
N MET A 1 30.71 23.85 -8.24
CA MET A 1 29.28 24.04 -7.88
C MET A 1 28.32 23.65 -9.00
N ILE A 2 28.50 24.12 -10.24
CA ILE A 2 27.54 23.87 -11.35
C ILE A 2 27.37 22.37 -11.65
N VAL A 3 28.45 21.59 -11.74
CA VAL A 3 28.37 20.15 -12.06
C VAL A 3 27.83 19.31 -10.90
N LEU A 4 28.25 19.60 -9.66
CA LEU A 4 27.89 18.77 -8.49
C LEU A 4 26.52 19.12 -7.88
N VAL A 5 26.05 20.36 -8.03
CA VAL A 5 24.78 20.82 -7.45
C VAL A 5 23.82 21.25 -8.55
N GLY A 6 24.28 22.02 -9.53
CA GLY A 6 23.44 22.52 -10.62
C GLY A 6 22.85 21.40 -11.47
N LEU A 7 23.69 20.51 -12.00
CA LEU A 7 23.24 19.41 -12.86
C LEU A 7 22.24 18.46 -12.15
N PRO A 8 22.52 17.93 -10.93
CA PRO A 8 21.54 17.11 -10.22
C PRO A 8 20.23 17.86 -9.92
N THR A 9 20.31 19.15 -9.58
CA THR A 9 19.11 19.96 -9.32
C THR A 9 18.27 20.12 -10.58
N VAL A 10 18.88 20.42 -11.73
CA VAL A 10 18.17 20.54 -13.02
C VAL A 10 17.57 19.20 -13.42
N LEU A 11 18.29 18.09 -13.26
CA LEU A 11 17.77 16.75 -13.55
C LEU A 11 16.59 16.38 -12.65
N LEU A 12 16.68 16.67 -11.34
CA LEU A 12 15.60 16.43 -10.39
C LEU A 12 14.36 17.27 -10.73
N LEU A 13 14.54 18.57 -10.98
CA LEU A 13 13.44 19.45 -11.36
C LEU A 13 12.81 19.01 -12.69
N GLY A 14 13.63 18.66 -13.70
CA GLY A 14 13.17 18.13 -14.97
C GLY A 14 12.36 16.84 -14.81
N TYR A 15 12.83 15.92 -13.95
CA TYR A 15 12.09 14.70 -13.61
C TYR A 15 10.76 15.00 -12.93
N LEU A 16 10.73 15.88 -11.92
CA LEU A 16 9.49 16.25 -11.23
C LEU A 16 8.48 16.91 -12.18
N VAL A 17 8.94 17.76 -13.10
CA VAL A 17 8.10 18.37 -14.14
C VAL A 17 7.55 17.31 -15.09
N GLN A 18 8.39 16.38 -15.56
CA GLN A 18 7.97 15.28 -16.43
C GLN A 18 6.90 14.41 -15.77
N VAL A 19 7.09 14.05 -14.49
CA VAL A 19 6.11 13.26 -13.72
C VAL A 19 4.80 14.04 -13.53
N GLY A 20 4.88 15.33 -13.24
CA GLY A 20 3.70 16.20 -13.09
C GLY A 20 2.89 16.31 -14.38
N ILE A 21 3.56 16.56 -15.51
CA ILE A 21 2.91 16.63 -16.83
C ILE A 21 2.30 15.27 -17.20
N SER A 22 3.04 14.18 -17.01
CA SER A 22 2.55 12.83 -17.29
C SER A 22 1.30 12.50 -16.48
N SER A 23 1.30 12.82 -15.18
CA SER A 23 0.17 12.59 -14.28
C SER A 23 -1.02 13.49 -14.60
N ALA A 24 -0.79 14.71 -15.09
CA ALA A 24 -1.85 15.60 -15.55
C ALA A 24 -2.52 15.10 -16.85
N ILE A 25 -1.74 14.52 -17.77
CA ILE A 25 -2.25 14.00 -19.05
C ILE A 25 -2.94 12.64 -18.87
N HIS A 26 -2.30 11.70 -18.18
CA HIS A 26 -2.77 10.32 -18.07
C HIS A 26 -3.65 10.07 -16.84
N GLY A 27 -3.74 11.03 -15.92
CA GLY A 27 -4.46 10.89 -14.66
C GLY A 27 -3.77 9.97 -13.65
N ILE A 28 -4.36 9.88 -12.45
CA ILE A 28 -3.88 9.03 -11.35
C ILE A 28 -4.89 7.90 -11.17
N SER A 29 -4.57 6.72 -11.70
CA SER A 29 -5.53 5.61 -11.85
C SER A 29 -6.10 5.05 -10.55
N VAL A 30 -5.47 5.31 -9.40
CA VAL A 30 -5.79 4.67 -8.11
C VAL A 30 -6.32 5.66 -7.06
N ARG A 31 -6.29 6.97 -7.33
CA ARG A 31 -6.61 8.00 -6.33
C ARG A 31 -7.93 8.71 -6.66
N PRO A 32 -8.69 9.18 -5.65
CA PRO A 32 -9.94 9.90 -5.86
C PRO A 32 -9.74 11.37 -6.28
N TRP A 33 -8.50 11.85 -6.27
CA TRP A 33 -8.10 13.21 -6.60
C TRP A 33 -7.10 13.20 -7.77
N ASN A 34 -7.00 14.34 -8.46
CA ASN A 34 -6.04 14.56 -9.54
C ASN A 34 -4.81 15.36 -9.05
N GLU A 35 -3.81 15.52 -9.92
CA GLU A 35 -2.54 16.16 -9.56
C GLU A 35 -2.70 17.63 -9.14
N SER A 36 -3.62 18.39 -9.78
CA SER A 36 -3.85 19.80 -9.42
C SER A 36 -4.49 19.93 -8.04
N GLN A 37 -5.46 19.07 -7.71
CA GLN A 37 -6.06 19.01 -6.37
C GLN A 37 -5.02 18.63 -5.32
N ARG A 38 -4.10 17.71 -5.64
CA ARG A 38 -3.00 17.38 -4.76
C ARG A 38 -2.11 18.58 -4.49
N LEU A 39 -1.59 19.23 -5.53
CA LEU A 39 -0.74 20.42 -5.39
C LEU A 39 -1.43 21.56 -4.60
N LEU A 40 -2.74 21.76 -4.79
CA LEU A 40 -3.52 22.71 -4.00
C LEU A 40 -3.71 22.28 -2.53
N THR A 41 -3.57 21.01 -2.23
CA THR A 41 -3.67 20.45 -0.87
C THR A 41 -2.36 20.57 -0.11
N GLU A 42 -1.23 20.40 -0.80
CA GLU A 42 0.11 20.32 -0.18
C GLU A 42 0.45 21.53 0.73
N PRO A 43 0.12 22.79 0.44
CA PRO A 43 0.35 23.89 1.39
C PRO A 43 -0.29 23.67 2.76
N ARG A 44 -1.51 23.10 2.80
CA ARG A 44 -2.19 22.75 4.06
C ARG A 44 -1.48 21.59 4.75
N VAL A 45 -0.99 20.62 3.98
CA VAL A 45 -0.20 19.49 4.51
C VAL A 45 1.11 19.97 5.12
N LEU A 46 1.82 20.89 4.47
CA LEU A 46 3.05 21.48 5.00
C LEU A 46 2.80 22.25 6.30
N LEU A 47 1.69 22.97 6.41
CA LEU A 47 1.30 23.57 7.69
C LEU A 47 0.92 22.52 8.74
N HIS A 48 0.23 21.44 8.35
CA HIS A 48 -0.06 20.33 9.25
C HIS A 48 1.22 19.64 9.76
N TYR A 49 2.24 19.52 8.90
CA TYR A 49 3.56 19.04 9.29
C TYR A 49 4.27 19.99 10.26
N LEU A 50 4.14 21.30 10.07
CA LEU A 50 4.64 22.29 11.05
C LEU A 50 3.86 22.17 12.37
N ASP A 51 2.54 21.99 12.34
CA ASP A 51 1.72 21.71 13.54
C ASP A 51 2.25 20.48 14.30
N LEU A 52 2.48 19.37 13.61
CA LEU A 52 3.03 18.15 14.23
C LEU A 52 4.41 18.34 14.87
N LEU A 53 5.24 19.26 14.36
CA LEU A 53 6.58 19.55 14.89
C LEU A 53 6.54 20.51 16.07
N TRP A 54 5.81 21.62 15.93
CA TRP A 54 5.80 22.71 16.91
C TRP A 54 4.80 22.50 18.03
N LEU A 55 3.77 21.66 17.82
CA LEU A 55 2.75 21.31 18.80
C LEU A 55 2.73 19.78 18.98
N PRO A 56 3.77 19.19 19.60
CA PRO A 56 3.89 17.75 19.74
C PRO A 56 2.76 17.20 20.60
N ARG A 57 2.11 16.16 20.10
CA ARG A 57 1.03 15.42 20.77
C ARG A 57 1.41 13.96 20.92
N PRO A 58 0.98 13.28 22.01
CA PRO A 58 1.35 11.90 22.27
C PRO A 58 0.80 10.96 21.17
N TYR A 59 -0.34 11.31 20.59
CA TYR A 59 -1.02 10.53 19.56
C TYR A 59 -1.32 11.36 18.32
N SER A 60 -1.16 10.75 17.16
CA SER A 60 -1.50 11.31 15.85
C SER A 60 -2.21 10.25 15.00
N ALA A 61 -2.70 10.64 13.83
CA ALA A 61 -3.38 9.71 12.93
C ALA A 61 -2.43 8.64 12.36
N GLY A 62 -1.12 8.84 12.47
CA GLY A 62 -0.11 7.84 12.15
C GLY A 62 -0.07 7.56 10.66
N LEU A 63 -0.55 6.37 10.27
CA LEU A 63 -0.57 5.93 8.87
C LEU A 63 -1.87 6.27 8.14
N PHE A 64 -2.94 6.62 8.85
CA PHE A 64 -4.28 6.69 8.28
C PHE A 64 -4.77 8.12 8.12
N TYR A 65 -4.45 8.72 6.98
CA TYR A 65 -4.92 10.06 6.60
C TYR A 65 -5.98 10.03 5.48
N ASP A 66 -6.73 8.93 5.37
CA ASP A 66 -7.80 8.77 4.36
C ASP A 66 -8.88 9.85 4.43
N GLY A 67 -9.18 10.32 5.65
CA GLY A 67 -10.16 11.37 5.90
C GLY A 67 -9.63 12.79 5.67
N TYR A 68 -8.35 12.95 5.30
CA TYR A 68 -7.80 14.29 5.07
C TYR A 68 -8.37 14.88 3.77
N GLY A 69 -9.30 15.83 3.91
CA GLY A 69 -10.00 16.42 2.78
C GLY A 69 -9.07 17.20 1.85
N TRP A 70 -9.00 16.81 0.58
CA TRP A 70 -8.23 17.50 -0.45
C TRP A 70 -8.88 18.81 -0.90
N SER A 71 -8.04 19.74 -1.33
CA SER A 71 -8.43 21.03 -1.87
C SER A 71 -9.01 20.88 -3.29
N ARG A 72 -10.26 21.31 -3.48
CA ARG A 72 -10.95 21.32 -4.77
C ARG A 72 -10.78 22.64 -5.52
N SER A 73 -10.58 23.72 -4.77
CA SER A 73 -10.32 25.07 -5.26
C SER A 73 -9.54 25.87 -4.21
N LEU A 74 -9.16 27.11 -4.53
CA LEU A 74 -8.53 28.02 -3.57
C LEU A 74 -9.41 28.33 -2.34
N TRP A 75 -10.73 28.15 -2.47
CA TRP A 75 -11.71 28.49 -1.44
C TRP A 75 -12.31 27.25 -0.74
N GLN A 76 -12.04 26.05 -1.26
CA GLN A 76 -12.61 24.81 -0.74
C GLN A 76 -11.51 23.76 -0.54
N PRO A 77 -11.20 23.40 0.72
CA PRO A 77 -11.67 24.01 1.97
C PRO A 77 -11.23 25.48 2.16
N ALA A 78 -11.90 26.21 3.06
CA ALA A 78 -11.58 27.61 3.35
C ALA A 78 -10.14 27.82 3.85
N THR A 79 -9.49 26.76 4.34
CA THR A 79 -8.09 26.77 4.76
C THR A 79 -7.09 26.77 3.61
N THR A 80 -7.51 26.53 2.36
CA THR A 80 -6.60 26.38 1.22
C THR A 80 -5.84 27.68 0.89
N LEU A 81 -6.55 28.77 0.63
CA LEU A 81 -5.92 30.06 0.35
C LEU A 81 -5.08 30.58 1.54
N PRO A 82 -5.58 30.58 2.80
CA PRO A 82 -4.75 30.94 3.95
C PRO A 82 -3.48 30.11 4.06
N ALA A 83 -3.55 28.80 3.82
CA ALA A 83 -2.37 27.94 3.85
C ALA A 83 -1.37 28.30 2.75
N LEU A 84 -1.85 28.55 1.53
CA LEU A 84 -1.01 28.98 0.43
C LEU A 84 -0.29 30.30 0.76
N LEU A 85 -1.02 31.29 1.27
CA LEU A 85 -0.46 32.59 1.68
C LEU A 85 0.55 32.43 2.81
N ALA A 86 0.28 31.59 3.81
CA ALA A 86 1.20 31.33 4.91
C ALA A 86 2.50 30.68 4.43
N ILE A 87 2.43 29.70 3.53
CA ILE A 87 3.64 29.09 2.94
C ILE A 87 4.41 30.11 2.10
N SER A 88 3.73 30.90 1.27
CA SER A 88 4.38 31.99 0.51
C SER A 88 5.05 33.01 1.42
N ALA A 89 4.41 33.38 2.53
CA ALA A 89 4.97 34.29 3.52
C ALA A 89 6.20 33.69 4.22
N LEU A 90 6.19 32.40 4.58
CA LEU A 90 7.34 31.72 5.17
C LEU A 90 8.53 31.66 4.21
N LEU A 91 8.29 31.37 2.92
CA LEU A 91 9.34 31.42 1.89
C LEU A 91 9.90 32.83 1.72
N GLY A 92 9.04 33.85 1.65
CA GLY A 92 9.44 35.25 1.60
C GLY A 92 10.24 35.68 2.83
N LEU A 93 9.84 35.23 4.02
CA LEU A 93 10.53 35.48 5.28
C LEU A 93 11.92 34.82 5.28
N GLY A 94 12.03 33.56 4.86
CA GLY A 94 13.31 32.88 4.72
C GLY A 94 14.27 33.65 3.81
N TRP A 95 13.77 34.15 2.68
CA TRP A 95 14.57 34.98 1.77
C TRP A 95 14.97 36.33 2.36
N ALA A 96 14.04 37.03 3.02
CA ALA A 96 14.30 38.33 3.64
C ALA A 96 15.31 38.23 4.79
N LEU A 97 15.25 37.16 5.58
CA LEU A 97 16.12 36.95 6.73
C LEU A 97 17.54 36.47 6.36
N ARG A 98 17.80 36.07 5.11
CA ARG A 98 19.07 35.43 4.70
C ARG A 98 20.35 36.20 5.05
N ARG A 99 20.29 37.53 5.10
CA ARG A 99 21.45 38.38 5.43
C ARG A 99 21.57 38.68 6.93
N ARG A 100 20.44 38.80 7.64
CA ARG A 100 20.39 39.23 9.05
C ARG A 100 20.37 38.05 10.03
N TRP A 101 19.65 36.99 9.68
CA TRP A 101 19.46 35.78 10.49
C TRP A 101 19.64 34.53 9.61
N PRO A 102 20.87 34.25 9.15
CA PRO A 102 21.14 33.18 8.19
C PRO A 102 20.72 31.79 8.69
N MET A 103 20.78 31.53 10.00
CA MET A 103 20.34 30.26 10.60
C MET A 103 18.83 30.03 10.44
N VAL A 104 18.02 31.07 10.65
CA VAL A 104 16.56 30.99 10.48
C VAL A 104 16.23 30.81 9.01
N ALA A 105 16.89 31.56 8.13
CA ALA A 105 16.74 31.41 6.69
C ALA A 105 17.11 30.00 6.22
N LEU A 106 18.19 29.41 6.74
CA LEU A 106 18.58 28.05 6.40
C LEU A 106 17.58 27.01 6.90
N ALA A 107 17.08 27.13 8.14
CA ALA A 107 16.06 26.22 8.67
C ALA A 107 14.79 26.22 7.79
N ILE A 108 14.31 27.41 7.40
CA ILE A 108 13.16 27.57 6.51
C ILE A 108 13.46 26.98 5.13
N ALA A 109 14.58 27.36 4.51
CA ALA A 109 14.94 26.91 3.17
C ALA A 109 15.15 25.39 3.11
N PHE A 110 15.79 24.82 4.13
CA PHE A 110 16.03 23.38 4.22
C PHE A 110 14.73 22.59 4.37
N TYR A 111 13.79 23.08 5.19
CA TYR A 111 12.47 22.48 5.33
C TYR A 111 11.75 22.40 3.99
N PHE A 112 11.63 23.53 3.28
CA PHE A 112 10.93 23.56 2.00
C PHE A 112 11.67 22.79 0.92
N ALA A 113 13.00 22.86 0.87
CA ALA A 113 13.81 22.07 -0.06
C ALA A 113 13.65 20.56 0.16
N GLY A 114 13.60 20.10 1.41
CA GLY A 114 13.34 18.69 1.72
C GLY A 114 11.95 18.23 1.31
N GLN A 115 10.95 19.12 1.44
CA GLN A 115 9.56 18.82 1.07
C GLN A 115 9.33 18.79 -0.45
N LEU A 116 10.24 19.32 -1.28
CA LEU A 116 10.10 19.34 -2.73
C LEU A 116 10.02 17.93 -3.35
N MET A 117 10.58 16.90 -2.74
CA MET A 117 10.55 15.55 -3.33
C MET A 117 9.23 14.83 -3.06
N GLU A 118 8.68 14.96 -1.86
CA GLU A 118 7.60 14.09 -1.38
C GLU A 118 6.23 14.80 -1.28
N SER A 119 6.22 16.13 -1.46
CA SER A 119 5.04 16.99 -1.35
C SER A 119 4.83 17.83 -2.63
N THR A 120 5.26 17.33 -3.81
CA THR A 120 5.16 18.05 -5.11
C THR A 120 4.36 17.31 -6.18
N THR A 121 4.96 16.64 -7.16
CA THR A 121 4.28 16.08 -8.35
C THR A 121 4.25 14.55 -8.39
N ILE A 122 4.95 13.90 -7.46
CA ILE A 122 4.92 12.43 -7.34
C ILE A 122 3.61 12.03 -6.65
N PRO A 123 2.72 11.24 -7.27
CA PRO A 123 1.35 10.98 -6.80
C PRO A 123 1.31 10.01 -5.60
N LEU A 124 1.95 10.41 -4.50
CA LEU A 124 1.97 9.70 -3.22
C LEU A 124 0.69 9.99 -2.41
N GLU A 125 0.52 9.36 -1.25
CA GLU A 125 -0.53 9.75 -0.29
C GLU A 125 -0.46 11.25 0.02
N LEU A 126 -1.60 11.91 0.24
CA LEU A 126 -1.64 13.35 0.53
C LEU A 126 -0.87 13.71 1.80
N VAL A 127 -1.00 12.89 2.84
CA VAL A 127 -0.32 13.10 4.12
C VAL A 127 0.36 11.81 4.54
N PHE A 128 1.61 11.93 4.95
CA PHE A 128 2.33 10.82 5.57
C PHE A 128 3.43 11.38 6.50
N GLU A 129 3.28 11.16 7.81
CA GLU A 129 4.10 11.83 8.84
C GLU A 129 5.62 11.65 8.67
N HIS A 130 6.09 10.47 8.20
CA HIS A 130 7.53 10.20 8.03
C HIS A 130 8.24 11.11 7.03
N ARG A 131 7.49 11.77 6.14
CA ARG A 131 8.04 12.71 5.15
C ARG A 131 8.63 13.94 5.80
N ASN A 132 8.23 14.19 7.05
CA ASN A 132 8.62 15.37 7.79
C ASN A 132 9.97 15.21 8.51
N TYR A 133 10.54 14.00 8.59
CA TYR A 133 11.72 13.73 9.42
C TYR A 133 12.97 14.45 8.91
N ILE A 134 13.33 14.25 7.64
CA ILE A 134 14.49 14.92 7.05
C ILE A 134 14.25 16.43 6.92
N PRO A 135 13.12 16.92 6.37
CA PRO A 135 12.86 18.36 6.28
C PRO A 135 12.95 19.10 7.63
N ALA A 136 12.59 18.45 8.74
CA ALA A 136 12.63 19.05 10.07
C ALA A 136 14.03 19.14 10.69
N MET A 137 15.06 18.53 10.09
CA MET A 137 16.38 18.35 10.71
C MET A 137 17.01 19.65 11.24
N LEU A 138 16.88 20.76 10.49
CA LEU A 138 17.44 22.07 10.88
C LEU A 138 16.41 23.00 11.56
N MET A 139 15.16 22.57 11.68
CA MET A 139 14.02 23.41 12.10
C MET A 139 14.24 24.08 13.47
N PHE A 140 14.75 23.32 14.44
CA PHE A 140 14.93 23.76 15.82
C PHE A 140 16.33 24.31 16.10
N TRP A 141 17.23 24.34 15.11
CA TRP A 141 18.59 24.82 15.29
C TRP A 141 18.66 26.30 15.73
N PRO A 142 17.89 27.24 15.15
CA PRO A 142 17.86 28.62 15.63
C PRO A 142 17.36 28.76 17.07
N LEU A 143 16.38 27.94 17.47
CA LEU A 143 15.85 27.93 18.83
C LEU A 143 16.90 27.45 19.83
N ALA A 144 17.59 26.34 19.52
CA ALA A 144 18.66 25.82 20.34
C ALA A 144 19.78 26.87 20.53
N TRP A 145 20.18 27.55 19.45
CA TRP A 145 21.17 28.61 19.52
C TRP A 145 20.73 29.78 20.42
N TRP A 146 19.47 30.21 20.31
CA TRP A 146 18.92 31.28 21.16
C TRP A 146 18.85 30.90 22.64
N LEU A 147 18.53 29.63 22.95
CA LEU A 147 18.47 29.14 24.33
C LEU A 147 19.85 29.13 25.01
N LEU A 148 20.92 28.87 24.26
CA LEU A 148 22.28 28.82 24.79
C LEU A 148 22.86 30.20 25.14
N ASP A 149 22.30 31.30 24.61
CA ASP A 149 22.70 32.66 24.98
C ASP A 149 22.02 33.12 26.29
N LEU A 150 22.66 32.83 27.43
CA LEU A 150 22.09 33.14 28.76
C LEU A 150 22.31 34.58 29.23
N ARG A 151 22.82 35.48 28.37
CA ARG A 151 23.02 36.90 28.73
C ARG A 151 21.72 37.64 29.05
N THR A 152 20.61 37.21 28.44
CA THR A 152 19.27 37.75 28.65
C THR A 152 18.28 36.64 29.02
N LEU A 153 17.27 36.96 29.84
CA LEU A 153 16.18 36.04 30.21
C LEU A 153 16.67 34.70 30.81
N LYS A 154 17.76 34.72 31.59
CA LYS A 154 18.45 33.52 32.09
C LYS A 154 17.50 32.49 32.73
N THR A 155 16.64 32.91 33.66
CA THR A 155 15.69 32.01 34.36
C THR A 155 14.73 31.33 33.40
N LEU A 156 14.13 32.08 32.47
CA LEU A 156 13.23 31.56 31.44
C LEU A 156 13.96 30.57 30.52
N LYS A 157 15.14 30.94 30.01
CA LYS A 157 15.91 30.09 29.09
C LYS A 157 16.38 28.80 29.76
N THR A 158 16.92 28.89 30.98
CA THR A 158 17.31 27.70 31.75
C THR A 158 16.11 26.80 32.04
N SER A 159 14.95 27.37 32.38
CA SER A 159 13.72 26.59 32.54
C SER A 159 13.35 25.87 31.24
N LEU A 160 13.35 26.57 30.09
CA LEU A 160 13.05 25.97 28.79
C LEU A 160 14.04 24.86 28.39
N ILE A 161 15.34 25.04 28.68
CA ILE A 161 16.38 24.03 28.41
C ILE A 161 16.10 22.72 29.16
N VAL A 162 15.48 22.77 30.34
CA VAL A 162 15.16 21.56 31.12
C VAL A 162 13.77 21.03 30.79
N VAL A 163 12.76 21.91 30.80
CA VAL A 163 11.35 21.54 30.66
C VAL A 163 11.05 21.03 29.25
N LEU A 164 11.58 21.67 28.19
CA LEU A 164 11.29 21.24 26.82
C LEU A 164 11.80 19.81 26.56
N PRO A 165 13.08 19.46 26.78
CA PRO A 165 13.53 18.08 26.57
C PRO A 165 12.84 17.08 27.47
N LEU A 166 12.56 17.43 28.73
CA LEU A 166 11.85 16.53 29.65
C LEU A 166 10.42 16.24 29.17
N SER A 167 9.68 17.27 28.74
CA SER A 167 8.33 17.11 28.19
C SER A 167 8.36 16.26 26.90
N LEU A 168 9.32 16.52 26.01
CA LEU A 168 9.51 15.72 24.79
C LEU A 168 9.91 14.28 25.10
N ALA A 169 10.71 14.04 26.14
CA ALA A 169 11.07 12.69 26.57
C ALA A 169 9.84 11.92 27.08
N VAL A 170 8.95 12.57 27.84
CA VAL A 170 7.68 11.97 28.29
C VAL A 170 6.75 11.67 27.11
N LEU A 171 6.62 12.59 26.16
CA LEU A 171 5.83 12.38 24.95
C LEU A 171 6.40 11.26 24.08
N THR A 172 7.72 11.23 23.89
CA THR A 172 8.42 10.17 23.17
C THR A 172 8.26 8.82 23.85
N HIS A 173 8.36 8.75 25.19
CA HIS A 173 8.10 7.52 25.93
C HIS A 173 6.66 7.04 25.71
N THR A 174 5.68 7.93 25.88
CA THR A 174 4.26 7.62 25.65
C THR A 174 4.02 7.10 24.22
N ARG A 175 4.61 7.76 23.22
CA ARG A 175 4.49 7.33 21.82
C ARG A 175 5.19 5.98 21.60
N ALA A 176 6.39 5.79 22.13
CA ALA A 176 7.14 4.54 22.00
C ALA A 176 6.40 3.35 22.64
N THR A 177 5.78 3.54 23.81
CA THR A 177 4.96 2.49 24.44
C THR A 177 3.75 2.09 23.59
N LEU A 178 3.07 3.06 22.97
CA LEU A 178 1.97 2.76 22.04
C LEU A 178 2.48 2.00 20.80
N TRP A 179 3.58 2.44 20.20
CA TRP A 179 4.18 1.77 19.04
C TRP A 179 4.71 0.37 19.36
N GLY A 180 5.11 0.12 20.60
CA GLY A 180 5.47 -1.22 21.09
C GLY A 180 4.27 -2.16 21.26
N ASN A 181 3.04 -1.63 21.34
CA ASN A 181 1.82 -2.43 21.49
C ASN A 181 0.89 -2.28 20.28
N ARG A 182 1.03 -3.22 19.32
CA ARG A 182 0.28 -3.21 18.06
C ARG A 182 -1.25 -3.21 18.25
N SER A 183 -1.78 -3.91 19.26
CA SER A 183 -3.23 -3.96 19.51
C SER A 183 -3.76 -2.61 20.04
N ALA A 184 -3.08 -2.03 21.03
CA ALA A 184 -3.43 -0.71 21.54
C ALA A 184 -3.30 0.37 20.45
N GLN A 185 -2.26 0.29 19.63
CA GLN A 185 -2.05 1.17 18.48
C GLN A 185 -3.21 1.07 17.49
N ALA A 186 -3.61 -0.14 17.10
CA ALA A 186 -4.68 -0.34 16.13
C ALA A 186 -6.00 0.28 16.59
N LEU A 187 -6.37 0.03 17.86
CA LEU A 187 -7.59 0.59 18.45
C LEU A 187 -7.50 2.11 18.59
N GLN A 188 -6.35 2.65 19.00
CA GLN A 188 -6.15 4.09 19.13
C GLN A 188 -6.24 4.81 17.77
N TRP A 189 -5.62 4.25 16.72
CA TRP A 189 -5.71 4.79 15.37
C TRP A 189 -7.12 4.75 14.80
N ALA A 190 -7.89 3.70 15.08
CA ALA A 190 -9.30 3.64 14.71
C ALA A 190 -10.16 4.64 15.49
N ARG A 191 -9.83 4.94 16.75
CA ARG A 191 -10.52 6.00 17.51
C ARG A 191 -10.23 7.39 16.97
N ILE A 192 -8.97 7.67 16.61
CA ILE A 192 -8.57 8.96 16.04
C ILE A 192 -9.13 9.13 14.62
N ASN A 193 -9.26 8.04 13.87
CA ASN A 193 -9.73 8.05 12.48
C ASN A 193 -11.01 7.21 12.31
N PRO A 194 -12.16 7.65 12.85
CA PRO A 194 -13.42 6.90 12.76
C PRO A 194 -13.86 6.65 11.31
N ASP A 195 -13.55 7.58 10.40
CA ASP A 195 -13.97 7.53 9.01
C ASP A 195 -13.00 6.80 8.07
N SER A 196 -11.80 6.41 8.53
CA SER A 196 -10.81 5.73 7.68
C SER A 196 -11.14 4.23 7.58
N PRO A 197 -11.53 3.71 6.39
CA PRO A 197 -11.78 2.28 6.22
C PRO A 197 -10.53 1.45 6.54
N ARG A 198 -9.34 1.97 6.25
CA ARG A 198 -8.06 1.29 6.54
C ARG A 198 -7.78 1.22 8.04
N ALA A 199 -7.99 2.31 8.79
CA ALA A 199 -7.82 2.31 10.24
C ALA A 199 -8.78 1.35 10.93
N GLN A 200 -10.05 1.36 10.50
CA GLN A 200 -11.09 0.49 11.04
C GLN A 200 -10.80 -0.97 10.69
N ALA A 201 -10.42 -1.26 9.44
CA ALA A 201 -10.03 -2.61 9.02
C ALA A 201 -8.82 -3.14 9.80
N TYR A 202 -7.85 -2.28 10.10
CA TYR A 202 -6.69 -2.64 10.90
C TYR A 202 -7.09 -3.00 12.35
N ALA A 203 -7.91 -2.17 13.00
CA ALA A 203 -8.42 -2.46 14.34
C ALA A 203 -9.24 -3.75 14.41
N VAL A 204 -10.09 -4.01 13.41
CA VAL A 204 -10.90 -5.24 13.33
C VAL A 204 -10.04 -6.49 13.43
N GLN A 205 -8.90 -6.52 12.72
CA GLN A 205 -8.04 -7.71 12.73
C GLN A 205 -7.57 -8.01 14.17
N PHE A 206 -7.15 -6.99 14.92
CA PHE A 206 -6.76 -7.15 16.32
C PHE A 206 -7.93 -7.48 17.25
N GLU A 207 -9.13 -6.95 16.98
CA GLU A 207 -10.34 -7.32 17.74
C GLU A 207 -10.70 -8.79 17.56
N ILE A 208 -10.59 -9.33 16.33
CA ILE A 208 -10.81 -10.75 16.05
C ILE A 208 -9.73 -11.60 16.73
N ASP A 209 -8.46 -11.25 16.55
CA ASP A 209 -7.33 -12.01 17.11
C ASP A 209 -7.34 -12.01 18.65
N ALA A 210 -7.89 -10.97 19.28
CA ALA A 210 -8.08 -10.86 20.72
C ALA A 210 -9.34 -11.58 21.24
N GLY A 211 -10.09 -12.29 20.39
CA GLY A 211 -11.31 -13.01 20.79
C GLY A 211 -12.53 -12.10 20.97
N HIS A 212 -12.54 -10.91 20.39
CA HIS A 212 -13.66 -9.96 20.42
C HIS A 212 -14.35 -9.75 19.06
N PRO A 213 -14.73 -10.80 18.30
CA PRO A 213 -15.31 -10.64 16.97
C PRO A 213 -16.68 -9.93 16.97
N GLN A 214 -17.40 -9.90 18.10
CA GLN A 214 -18.63 -9.10 18.23
C GLN A 214 -18.37 -7.59 18.11
N GLN A 215 -17.26 -7.11 18.68
CA GLN A 215 -16.85 -5.70 18.60
C GLN A 215 -16.45 -5.35 17.17
N ALA A 216 -15.74 -6.25 16.49
CA ALA A 216 -15.40 -6.11 15.08
C ALA A 216 -16.65 -5.98 14.20
N VAL A 217 -17.66 -6.83 14.38
CA VAL A 217 -18.92 -6.72 13.63
C VAL A 217 -19.59 -5.36 13.90
N LYS A 218 -19.69 -4.93 15.16
CA LYS A 218 -20.28 -3.65 15.55
C LYS A 218 -19.55 -2.46 14.92
N ARG A 219 -18.22 -2.53 14.79
CA ARG A 219 -17.39 -1.52 14.14
C ARG A 219 -17.59 -1.45 12.63
N ILE A 220 -17.66 -2.62 11.98
CA ILE A 220 -17.69 -2.72 10.51
C ILE A 220 -19.04 -2.33 9.93
N LEU A 221 -20.13 -2.80 10.54
CA LEU A 221 -21.46 -2.70 9.93
C LEU A 221 -21.82 -1.27 9.54
N PRO A 222 -21.73 -0.24 10.41
CA PRO A 222 -22.10 1.14 10.02
C PRO A 222 -21.29 1.66 8.83
N LEU A 223 -20.01 1.29 8.75
CA LEU A 223 -19.10 1.74 7.70
C LEU A 223 -19.45 1.10 6.35
N LEU A 224 -19.78 -0.20 6.34
CA LEU A 224 -20.23 -0.88 5.12
C LEU A 224 -21.60 -0.41 4.65
N HIS A 225 -22.49 -0.02 5.56
CA HIS A 225 -23.77 0.59 5.17
C HIS A 225 -23.54 1.95 4.49
N ARG A 226 -22.58 2.75 4.98
CA ARG A 226 -22.22 4.03 4.35
C ARG A 226 -21.51 3.86 3.02
N ASP A 227 -20.60 2.90 2.92
CA ASP A 227 -19.83 2.61 1.71
C ASP A 227 -19.74 1.10 1.44
N PRO A 228 -20.69 0.55 0.66
CA PRO A 228 -20.71 -0.87 0.32
C PRO A 228 -19.56 -1.33 -0.58
N SER A 229 -18.76 -0.41 -1.13
CA SER A 229 -17.66 -0.74 -2.04
C SER A 229 -16.35 -1.13 -1.30
N GLN A 230 -16.35 -1.01 0.03
CA GLN A 230 -15.17 -1.26 0.87
C GLN A 230 -14.88 -2.75 1.04
N ILE A 231 -14.20 -3.33 0.06
CA ILE A 231 -13.89 -4.76 0.02
C ILE A 231 -13.10 -5.27 1.23
N GLN A 232 -12.17 -4.47 1.76
CA GLN A 232 -11.40 -4.85 2.95
C GLN A 232 -12.30 -4.98 4.18
N LEU A 233 -13.25 -4.06 4.36
CA LEU A 233 -14.22 -4.14 5.45
C LEU A 233 -15.18 -5.31 5.26
N ALA A 234 -15.64 -5.57 4.03
CA ALA A 234 -16.54 -6.67 3.74
C ALA A 234 -15.90 -8.04 4.01
N PHE A 235 -14.63 -8.22 3.63
CA PHE A 235 -13.88 -9.45 3.93
C PHE A 235 -13.56 -9.59 5.42
N ASN A 236 -13.28 -8.48 6.11
CA ASN A 236 -13.14 -8.50 7.56
C ASN A 236 -14.45 -8.85 8.27
N LEU A 237 -15.61 -8.44 7.75
CA LEU A 237 -16.91 -8.87 8.26
C LEU A 237 -17.08 -10.38 8.14
N LEU A 238 -16.73 -10.97 6.98
CA LEU A 238 -16.75 -12.42 6.81
C LEU A 238 -15.86 -13.13 7.84
N ASN A 239 -14.63 -12.62 8.07
CA ASN A 239 -13.74 -13.19 9.08
C ASN A 239 -14.34 -13.10 10.50
N ALA A 240 -14.92 -11.95 10.87
CA ALA A 240 -15.53 -11.75 12.18
C ALA A 240 -16.76 -12.64 12.38
N ARG A 241 -17.62 -12.76 11.38
CA ARG A 241 -18.80 -13.65 11.38
C ARG A 241 -18.40 -15.12 11.48
N CYS A 242 -17.38 -15.49 10.74
CA CYS A 242 -16.79 -16.82 10.81
C CYS A 242 -16.33 -17.17 12.24
N ALA A 243 -15.64 -16.25 12.92
CA ALA A 243 -15.24 -16.42 14.31
C ALA A 243 -16.41 -16.46 15.30
N LEU A 244 -17.60 -16.00 14.90
CA LEU A 244 -18.86 -16.07 15.68
C LEU A 244 -19.69 -17.32 15.40
N GLY A 245 -19.21 -18.24 14.55
CA GLY A 245 -19.88 -19.51 14.27
C GLY A 245 -20.39 -19.68 12.84
N GLY A 246 -20.19 -18.70 11.95
CA GLY A 246 -20.49 -18.86 10.53
C GLY A 246 -20.90 -17.58 9.82
N VAL A 247 -20.95 -17.65 8.49
CA VAL A 247 -21.39 -16.56 7.61
C VAL A 247 -22.76 -16.88 7.03
N ASN A 248 -23.61 -15.86 6.89
CA ASN A 248 -24.93 -16.03 6.27
C ASN A 248 -24.97 -15.48 4.83
N ALA A 249 -26.13 -15.62 4.17
CA ALA A 249 -26.31 -15.16 2.80
C ALA A 249 -26.19 -13.63 2.66
N ALA A 250 -26.59 -12.86 3.66
CA ALA A 250 -26.47 -11.39 3.65
C ALA A 250 -25.00 -10.95 3.74
N ASP A 251 -24.20 -11.59 4.59
CA ASP A 251 -22.76 -11.32 4.70
C ASP A 251 -22.05 -11.61 3.36
N LEU A 252 -22.37 -12.74 2.72
CA LEU A 252 -21.83 -13.09 1.40
C LEU A 252 -22.30 -12.12 0.30
N SER A 253 -23.56 -11.68 0.35
CA SER A 253 -24.09 -10.69 -0.59
C SER A 253 -23.40 -9.33 -0.45
N ALA A 254 -23.12 -8.89 0.78
CA ALA A 254 -22.37 -7.66 1.04
C ALA A 254 -20.94 -7.74 0.46
N ALA A 255 -20.25 -8.87 0.66
CA ALA A 255 -18.92 -9.10 0.07
C ALA A 255 -18.96 -9.16 -1.47
N ALA A 256 -19.99 -9.76 -2.06
CA ALA A 256 -20.18 -9.78 -3.51
C ALA A 256 -20.39 -8.37 -4.08
N THR A 257 -21.23 -7.55 -3.42
CA THR A 257 -21.46 -6.15 -3.80
C THR A 257 -20.16 -5.34 -3.72
N ALA A 258 -19.39 -5.51 -2.64
CA ALA A 258 -18.11 -4.85 -2.50
C ALA A 258 -17.13 -5.25 -3.60
N LEU A 259 -17.06 -6.55 -3.95
CA LEU A 259 -16.14 -7.01 -4.99
C LEU A 259 -16.57 -6.57 -6.40
N ARG A 260 -17.88 -6.44 -6.65
CA ARG A 260 -18.42 -5.94 -7.94
C ARG A 260 -18.17 -4.45 -8.16
N THR A 261 -18.01 -3.68 -7.09
CA THR A 261 -17.95 -2.21 -7.16
C THR A 261 -16.61 -1.62 -6.74
N THR A 262 -15.74 -2.40 -6.09
CA THR A 262 -14.43 -1.92 -5.65
C THR A 262 -13.58 -1.45 -6.83
N ARG A 263 -12.94 -0.29 -6.69
CA ARG A 263 -12.03 0.24 -7.72
C ARG A 263 -10.63 -0.32 -7.60
N ASN A 264 -10.22 -0.66 -6.38
CA ASN A 264 -8.88 -1.14 -6.12
C ASN A 264 -8.85 -2.02 -4.85
N PRO A 265 -8.76 -3.35 -5.00
CA PRO A 265 -8.68 -4.26 -3.87
C PRO A 265 -7.27 -4.35 -3.26
N ASN A 266 -6.27 -3.61 -3.78
CA ASN A 266 -4.85 -3.76 -3.41
C ASN A 266 -4.40 -5.23 -3.52
N SER A 267 -3.38 -5.67 -2.78
CA SER A 267 -2.93 -7.07 -2.76
C SER A 267 -3.84 -8.01 -1.94
N LEU A 268 -5.06 -7.58 -1.60
CA LEU A 268 -5.94 -8.29 -0.68
C LEU A 268 -6.45 -9.63 -1.23
N LEU A 269 -6.82 -9.68 -2.52
CA LEU A 269 -7.59 -10.82 -3.06
C LEU A 269 -6.83 -12.14 -2.94
N PRO A 270 -5.60 -12.31 -3.47
CA PRO A 270 -4.93 -13.61 -3.42
C PRO A 270 -4.67 -14.09 -1.99
N ALA A 271 -4.33 -13.16 -1.09
CA ALA A 271 -4.02 -13.46 0.30
C ALA A 271 -5.27 -13.86 1.10
N TRP A 272 -6.38 -13.12 0.98
CA TRP A 272 -7.62 -13.42 1.70
C TRP A 272 -8.25 -14.71 1.18
N PHE A 273 -8.40 -14.86 -0.14
CA PHE A 273 -8.98 -16.07 -0.71
C PHE A 273 -8.14 -17.31 -0.41
N GLY A 274 -6.81 -17.20 -0.35
CA GLY A 274 -5.96 -18.31 0.06
C GLY A 274 -6.32 -18.90 1.43
N ARG A 275 -6.59 -18.03 2.42
CA ARG A 275 -7.05 -18.46 3.74
C ARG A 275 -8.49 -18.96 3.71
N ALA A 276 -9.36 -18.30 2.93
CA ALA A 276 -10.75 -18.67 2.81
C ALA A 276 -10.96 -20.04 2.14
N ILE A 277 -10.16 -20.39 1.13
CA ILE A 277 -10.17 -21.71 0.47
C ILE A 277 -9.83 -22.80 1.49
N TYR A 278 -8.79 -22.60 2.29
CA TYR A 278 -8.40 -23.53 3.34
C TYR A 278 -9.51 -23.71 4.39
N ALA A 279 -10.13 -22.61 4.83
CA ALA A 279 -11.26 -22.65 5.77
C ALA A 279 -12.48 -23.39 5.18
N ALA A 280 -12.76 -23.20 3.90
CA ALA A 280 -13.84 -23.85 3.19
C ALA A 280 -13.62 -25.36 3.01
N GLN A 281 -12.40 -25.80 2.66
CA GLN A 281 -12.07 -27.23 2.52
C GLN A 281 -12.21 -27.98 3.85
N ARG A 282 -11.82 -27.35 4.96
CA ARG A 282 -11.90 -27.94 6.30
C ARG A 282 -13.25 -27.73 6.99
N GLN A 283 -14.20 -27.06 6.33
CA GLN A 283 -15.53 -26.74 6.88
C GLN A 283 -15.47 -26.01 8.23
N VAL A 284 -14.40 -25.22 8.48
CA VAL A 284 -14.18 -24.48 9.73
C VAL A 284 -15.22 -23.37 9.91
N CYS A 285 -15.83 -22.95 8.81
CA CYS A 285 -16.68 -21.78 8.74
C CYS A 285 -18.02 -22.10 8.05
N PRO A 286 -19.09 -22.41 8.81
CA PRO A 286 -20.39 -22.67 8.24
C PRO A 286 -20.83 -21.52 7.31
N GLY A 287 -21.32 -21.86 6.12
CA GLY A 287 -21.72 -20.90 5.08
C GLY A 287 -20.62 -20.44 4.12
N LEU A 288 -19.34 -20.47 4.52
CA LEU A 288 -18.21 -20.09 3.66
C LEU A 288 -17.72 -21.31 2.86
N THR A 289 -18.49 -21.72 1.86
CA THR A 289 -18.19 -22.89 1.03
C THR A 289 -17.37 -22.52 -0.21
N ILE A 290 -16.73 -23.51 -0.85
CA ILE A 290 -16.08 -23.32 -2.15
C ILE A 290 -17.03 -22.73 -3.20
N LYS A 291 -18.30 -23.15 -3.20
CA LYS A 291 -19.36 -22.59 -4.05
C LYS A 291 -19.61 -21.11 -3.75
N ALA A 292 -19.60 -20.71 -2.47
CA ALA A 292 -19.70 -19.31 -2.09
C ALA A 292 -18.48 -18.50 -2.55
N LEU A 293 -17.26 -19.03 -2.41
CA LEU A 293 -16.04 -18.37 -2.88
C LEU A 293 -16.03 -18.17 -4.40
N ARG A 294 -16.48 -19.15 -5.18
CA ARG A 294 -16.63 -19.00 -6.64
C ARG A 294 -17.64 -17.90 -7.00
N ARG A 295 -18.77 -17.81 -6.30
CA ARG A 295 -19.76 -16.74 -6.50
C ARG A 295 -19.17 -15.35 -6.18
N LEU A 296 -18.37 -15.25 -5.12
CA LEU A 296 -17.67 -14.01 -4.82
C LEU A 296 -16.73 -13.64 -5.97
N LEU A 297 -15.88 -14.56 -6.43
CA LEU A 297 -14.97 -14.29 -7.54
C LEU A 297 -15.67 -13.90 -8.83
N GLN A 298 -16.83 -14.51 -9.14
CA GLN A 298 -17.62 -14.09 -10.30
C GLN A 298 -17.99 -12.61 -10.22
N ALA A 299 -18.40 -12.12 -9.04
CA ALA A 299 -18.68 -10.70 -8.85
C ALA A 299 -17.45 -9.81 -9.11
N GLY A 300 -16.24 -10.31 -8.85
CA GLY A 300 -14.99 -9.63 -9.18
C GLY A 300 -14.65 -9.68 -10.67
N LEU A 301 -14.92 -10.80 -11.34
CA LEU A 301 -14.77 -10.92 -12.79
C LEU A 301 -15.74 -10.01 -13.54
N ASP A 302 -16.93 -9.77 -13.00
CA ASP A 302 -17.94 -8.85 -13.55
C ASP A 302 -17.62 -7.37 -13.25
N ASN A 303 -16.55 -7.07 -12.50
CA ASN A 303 -16.21 -5.71 -12.11
C ASN A 303 -15.40 -5.00 -13.21
N ARG A 304 -16.05 -4.01 -13.85
CA ARG A 304 -15.44 -3.17 -14.91
C ARG A 304 -14.11 -2.51 -14.53
N PHE A 305 -13.91 -2.14 -13.25
CA PHE A 305 -12.68 -1.48 -12.80
C PHE A 305 -11.52 -2.47 -12.69
N LEU A 306 -11.82 -3.73 -12.36
CA LEU A 306 -10.82 -4.81 -12.29
C LEU A 306 -10.49 -5.32 -13.69
N GLN A 307 -11.49 -5.45 -14.57
CA GLN A 307 -11.28 -5.81 -15.97
C GLN A 307 -10.35 -4.84 -16.70
N ALA A 308 -10.39 -3.55 -16.36
CA ALA A 308 -9.49 -2.54 -16.93
C ALA A 308 -8.01 -2.69 -16.48
N GLN A 309 -7.71 -3.57 -15.52
CA GLN A 309 -6.38 -3.74 -14.94
C GLN A 309 -5.91 -5.19 -15.12
N SER A 310 -5.00 -5.42 -16.07
CA SER A 310 -4.44 -6.76 -16.37
C SER A 310 -3.91 -7.50 -15.13
N GLY A 311 -3.22 -6.78 -14.23
CA GLY A 311 -2.75 -7.37 -12.98
C GLY A 311 -3.86 -7.85 -12.05
N ARG A 312 -5.04 -7.21 -12.07
CA ARG A 312 -6.21 -7.63 -11.27
C ARG A 312 -6.91 -8.83 -11.86
N MET A 313 -6.99 -8.90 -13.19
CA MET A 313 -7.49 -10.09 -13.89
C MET A 313 -6.61 -11.31 -13.61
N GLN A 314 -5.27 -11.13 -13.64
CA GLN A 314 -4.34 -12.17 -13.22
C GLN A 314 -4.59 -12.62 -11.77
N ASP A 315 -4.79 -11.70 -10.83
CA ASP A 315 -5.09 -12.05 -9.43
C ASP A 315 -6.40 -12.88 -9.33
N LEU A 316 -7.44 -12.54 -10.09
CA LEU A 316 -8.73 -13.25 -10.07
C LEU A 316 -8.64 -14.66 -10.68
N HIS A 317 -8.03 -14.81 -11.86
CA HIS A 317 -7.82 -16.11 -12.49
C HIS A 317 -6.86 -16.98 -11.66
N TYR A 318 -5.85 -16.39 -11.02
CA TYR A 318 -5.01 -17.12 -10.08
C TYR A 318 -5.80 -17.71 -8.92
N VAL A 319 -6.71 -16.94 -8.33
CA VAL A 319 -7.56 -17.46 -7.25
C VAL A 319 -8.51 -18.54 -7.76
N LEU A 320 -9.08 -18.39 -8.96
CA LEU A 320 -9.89 -19.46 -9.57
C LEU A 320 -9.09 -20.75 -9.74
N GLY A 321 -7.86 -20.67 -10.26
CA GLY A 321 -6.99 -21.83 -10.39
C GLY A 321 -6.67 -22.48 -9.05
N ARG A 322 -6.50 -21.68 -7.99
CA ARG A 322 -6.35 -22.21 -6.61
C ARG A 322 -7.60 -22.93 -6.11
N ILE A 323 -8.80 -22.45 -6.46
CA ILE A 323 -10.04 -23.14 -6.12
C ILE A 323 -10.14 -24.46 -6.88
N ASP A 324 -9.88 -24.45 -8.20
CA ASP A 324 -9.91 -25.65 -9.03
C ASP A 324 -8.92 -26.71 -8.48
N LEU A 325 -7.71 -26.29 -8.14
CA LEU A 325 -6.68 -27.15 -7.55
C LEU A 325 -7.13 -27.72 -6.20
N ALA A 326 -7.74 -26.89 -5.36
CA ALA A 326 -8.31 -27.31 -4.07
C ALA A 326 -9.46 -28.32 -4.20
N GLN A 327 -10.11 -28.40 -5.36
CA GLN A 327 -11.15 -29.39 -5.69
C GLN A 327 -10.61 -30.61 -6.46
N GLY A 328 -9.29 -30.71 -6.65
CA GLY A 328 -8.66 -31.78 -7.45
C GLY A 328 -8.86 -31.63 -8.96
N GLN A 329 -9.38 -30.49 -9.43
CA GLN A 329 -9.62 -30.20 -10.85
C GLN A 329 -8.36 -29.62 -11.49
N THR A 330 -7.30 -30.41 -11.57
CA THR A 330 -5.95 -29.95 -11.91
C THR A 330 -5.83 -29.38 -13.32
N HIS A 331 -6.46 -29.99 -14.32
CA HIS A 331 -6.46 -29.44 -15.68
C HIS A 331 -7.15 -28.06 -15.75
N ALA A 332 -8.28 -27.90 -15.06
CA ALA A 332 -8.96 -26.61 -14.96
C ALA A 332 -8.06 -25.58 -14.25
N ALA A 333 -7.42 -25.98 -13.15
CA ALA A 333 -6.49 -25.14 -12.40
C ALA A 333 -5.32 -24.64 -13.27
N THR A 334 -4.68 -25.54 -14.02
CA THR A 334 -3.60 -25.19 -14.94
C THR A 334 -4.09 -24.22 -16.01
N GLY A 335 -5.26 -24.47 -16.62
CA GLY A 335 -5.86 -23.56 -17.58
C GLY A 335 -6.11 -22.15 -17.01
N GLN A 336 -6.57 -22.05 -15.76
CA GLN A 336 -6.73 -20.76 -15.08
C GLN A 336 -5.39 -20.05 -14.83
N PHE A 337 -4.34 -20.78 -14.45
CA PHE A 337 -3.01 -20.20 -14.28
C PHE A 337 -2.41 -19.72 -15.61
N GLU A 338 -2.62 -20.44 -16.70
CA GLU A 338 -2.20 -20.01 -18.02
C GLU A 338 -2.97 -18.78 -18.51
N GLN A 339 -4.28 -18.73 -18.28
CA GLN A 339 -5.09 -17.54 -18.57
C GLN A 339 -4.60 -16.34 -17.76
N ALA A 340 -4.37 -16.53 -16.46
CA ALA A 340 -3.84 -15.51 -15.57
C ALA A 340 -2.47 -14.97 -16.06
N LEU A 341 -1.64 -15.84 -16.63
CA LEU A 341 -0.36 -15.45 -17.22
C LEU A 341 -0.51 -14.68 -18.54
N SER A 342 -1.51 -15.03 -19.35
CA SER A 342 -1.88 -14.29 -20.55
C SER A 342 -2.44 -12.90 -20.24
N ASP A 343 -3.13 -12.71 -19.11
CA ASP A 343 -3.60 -11.39 -18.71
C ASP A 343 -2.42 -10.45 -18.40
N ASN A 344 -1.41 -10.92 -17.67
CA ASN A 344 -0.24 -10.14 -17.29
C ASN A 344 1.04 -10.97 -17.22
N ILE A 345 1.91 -10.82 -18.21
CA ILE A 345 3.09 -11.68 -18.37
C ILE A 345 4.16 -11.31 -17.34
N ARG A 346 4.23 -12.07 -16.24
CA ARG A 346 5.22 -11.85 -15.15
C ARG A 346 5.99 -13.13 -14.83
N PRO A 347 7.34 -13.10 -14.81
CA PRO A 347 8.15 -14.27 -14.47
C PRO A 347 7.89 -14.78 -13.04
N GLY A 348 7.70 -13.87 -12.08
CA GLY A 348 7.40 -14.24 -10.69
C GLY A 348 6.07 -14.98 -10.57
N PHE A 349 5.05 -14.55 -11.31
CA PHE A 349 3.78 -15.26 -11.34
C PHE A 349 3.93 -16.67 -11.91
N ALA A 350 4.63 -16.82 -13.04
CA ALA A 350 4.88 -18.13 -13.64
C ALA A 350 5.61 -19.07 -12.67
N ALA A 351 6.64 -18.57 -11.99
CA ALA A 351 7.37 -19.32 -10.96
C ALA A 351 6.45 -19.75 -9.81
N ASP A 352 5.67 -18.82 -9.24
CA ASP A 352 4.75 -19.10 -8.13
C ASP A 352 3.67 -20.13 -8.50
N SER A 353 3.05 -20.00 -9.67
CA SER A 353 2.04 -20.96 -10.14
C SER A 353 2.62 -22.35 -10.43
N ALA A 354 3.82 -22.42 -11.01
CA ALA A 354 4.49 -23.68 -11.30
C ALA A 354 4.95 -24.38 -10.01
N ALA A 355 5.50 -23.63 -9.06
CA ALA A 355 5.86 -24.14 -7.74
C ALA A 355 4.64 -24.64 -6.97
N LEU A 356 3.51 -23.92 -7.05
CA LEU A 356 2.26 -24.34 -6.44
C LEU A 356 1.77 -25.69 -6.99
N LEU A 357 1.72 -25.86 -8.32
CA LEU A 357 1.36 -27.13 -8.96
C LEU A 357 2.32 -28.26 -8.58
N GLY A 358 3.63 -27.99 -8.59
CA GLY A 358 4.64 -28.95 -8.17
C GLY A 358 4.45 -29.39 -6.72
N SER A 359 4.23 -28.45 -5.80
CA SER A 359 4.00 -28.73 -4.37
C SER A 359 2.70 -29.49 -4.12
N ALA A 360 1.72 -29.36 -5.02
CA ALA A 360 0.46 -30.11 -5.00
C ALA A 360 0.58 -31.51 -5.62
N GLY A 361 1.76 -31.93 -6.07
CA GLY A 361 1.99 -33.25 -6.66
C GLY A 361 1.82 -33.31 -8.18
N TYR A 362 1.73 -32.16 -8.86
CA TYR A 362 1.54 -32.07 -10.32
C TYR A 362 2.71 -31.36 -11.03
N PRO A 363 3.96 -31.85 -10.90
CA PRO A 363 5.14 -31.17 -11.44
C PRO A 363 5.13 -31.05 -12.97
N ALA A 364 4.56 -32.01 -13.69
CA ALA A 364 4.42 -31.96 -15.15
C ALA A 364 3.56 -30.77 -15.61
N MET A 365 2.45 -30.49 -14.92
CA MET A 365 1.63 -29.31 -15.18
C MET A 365 2.34 -28.01 -14.77
N GLY A 366 3.15 -28.05 -13.71
CA GLY A 366 4.03 -26.93 -13.37
C GLY A 366 4.99 -26.58 -14.51
N LEU A 367 5.56 -27.58 -15.20
CA LEU A 367 6.39 -27.38 -16.38
C LEU A 367 5.62 -26.82 -17.57
N GLU A 368 4.36 -27.20 -17.75
CA GLU A 368 3.46 -26.67 -18.78
C GLU A 368 3.30 -25.15 -18.63
N VAL A 369 3.02 -24.67 -17.42
CA VAL A 369 2.93 -23.23 -17.13
C VAL A 369 4.25 -22.51 -17.42
N LEU A 370 5.41 -23.10 -17.06
CA LEU A 370 6.71 -22.53 -17.40
C LEU A 370 6.98 -22.51 -18.91
N ASN A 371 6.52 -23.52 -19.65
CA ASN A 371 6.60 -23.55 -21.11
C ASN A 371 5.74 -22.43 -21.71
N ARG A 372 4.50 -22.28 -21.22
CA ARG A 372 3.59 -21.20 -21.61
C ARG A 372 4.24 -19.84 -21.37
N TYR A 373 4.83 -19.61 -20.20
CA TYR A 373 5.58 -18.37 -19.93
C TYR A 373 6.68 -18.11 -20.95
N ARG A 374 7.50 -19.12 -21.29
CA ARG A 374 8.57 -18.96 -22.27
C ARG A 374 8.03 -18.47 -23.61
N THR A 375 6.89 -18.99 -24.06
CA THR A 375 6.23 -18.56 -25.32
C THR A 375 5.71 -17.12 -25.27
N LEU A 376 5.20 -16.68 -24.11
CA LEU A 376 4.61 -15.35 -23.94
C LEU A 376 5.64 -14.28 -23.58
N SER A 377 6.75 -14.65 -22.94
CA SER A 377 7.74 -13.71 -22.39
C SER A 377 8.27 -12.65 -23.37
N PRO A 378 8.42 -12.90 -24.69
CA PRO A 378 8.83 -11.85 -25.64
C PRO A 378 7.79 -10.73 -25.79
N GLN A 379 6.53 -10.99 -25.46
CA GLN A 379 5.40 -10.05 -25.55
C GLN A 379 5.20 -9.26 -24.24
N ALA A 380 6.00 -9.51 -23.20
CA ALA A 380 5.86 -8.84 -21.92
C ALA A 380 6.08 -7.32 -22.05
N SER A 381 5.24 -6.53 -21.38
CA SER A 381 5.37 -5.08 -21.37
C SER A 381 6.71 -4.65 -20.79
N LYS A 382 7.36 -3.67 -21.44
CA LYS A 382 8.61 -3.10 -20.93
C LYS A 382 8.33 -2.31 -19.65
N PRO A 383 9.24 -2.34 -18.66
CA PRO A 383 9.10 -1.55 -17.45
C PRO A 383 9.09 -0.06 -17.80
N GLY A 384 8.20 0.70 -17.17
CA GLY A 384 8.20 2.16 -17.25
C GLY A 384 9.47 2.78 -16.67
N LEU A 385 9.75 4.03 -17.04
CA LEU A 385 10.88 4.81 -16.53
C LEU A 385 10.86 4.90 -14.99
N GLY A 386 12.04 5.02 -14.39
CA GLY A 386 12.21 5.13 -12.93
C GLY A 386 12.55 3.80 -12.26
N MET A 387 12.06 3.61 -11.03
CA MET A 387 12.38 2.41 -10.23
C MET A 387 12.04 1.07 -10.90
N PRO A 388 10.92 0.90 -11.64
CA PRO A 388 10.64 -0.35 -12.34
C PRO A 388 11.71 -0.69 -13.39
N MET A 389 12.21 0.31 -14.13
CA MET A 389 13.29 0.13 -15.09
C MET A 389 14.60 -0.23 -14.40
N ILE A 390 14.96 0.46 -13.32
CA ILE A 390 16.18 0.17 -12.53
C ILE A 390 16.10 -1.24 -11.96
N HIS A 391 14.97 -1.60 -11.36
CA HIS A 391 14.74 -2.94 -10.81
C HIS A 391 14.88 -4.02 -11.89
N ALA A 392 14.24 -3.85 -13.05
CA ALA A 392 14.39 -4.78 -14.17
C ALA A 392 15.83 -4.84 -14.70
N TRP A 393 16.55 -3.72 -14.70
CA TRP A 393 17.96 -3.70 -15.07
C TRP A 393 18.83 -4.49 -14.08
N VAL A 394 18.64 -4.30 -12.77
CA VAL A 394 19.35 -5.06 -11.74
C VAL A 394 19.10 -6.56 -11.91
N LEU A 395 17.83 -6.97 -12.07
CA LEU A 395 17.48 -8.37 -12.25
C LEU A 395 18.07 -8.99 -13.52
N ARG A 396 18.12 -8.23 -14.63
CA ARG A 396 18.80 -8.68 -15.87
C ARG A 396 20.31 -8.79 -15.67
N ARG A 397 20.92 -7.81 -14.99
CA ARG A 397 22.37 -7.79 -14.70
C ARG A 397 22.79 -8.99 -13.85
N GLN A 398 21.92 -9.41 -12.93
CA GLN A 398 22.11 -10.56 -12.05
C GLN A 398 21.71 -11.90 -12.67
N ASP A 399 21.14 -11.89 -13.89
CA ASP A 399 20.59 -13.08 -14.53
C ASP A 399 19.58 -13.83 -13.63
N TYR A 400 18.82 -13.06 -12.84
CA TYR A 400 18.01 -13.60 -11.74
C TYR A 400 16.92 -14.56 -12.24
N TRP A 401 16.05 -14.09 -13.13
CA TRP A 401 14.91 -14.89 -13.61
C TRP A 401 15.32 -16.11 -14.43
N PRO A 402 16.28 -16.04 -15.37
CA PRO A 402 16.73 -17.23 -16.09
C PRO A 402 17.27 -18.32 -15.15
N ARG A 403 18.05 -17.94 -14.13
CA ARG A 403 18.56 -18.89 -13.12
C ARG A 403 17.44 -19.49 -12.28
N GLU A 404 16.56 -18.65 -11.74
CA GLU A 404 15.49 -19.11 -10.85
C GLU A 404 14.51 -20.03 -11.59
N LEU A 405 14.10 -19.67 -12.81
CA LEU A 405 13.21 -20.49 -13.62
C LEU A 405 13.89 -21.80 -14.07
N SER A 406 15.19 -21.78 -14.37
CA SER A 406 15.94 -23.01 -14.70
C SER A 406 16.03 -23.95 -13.50
N ARG A 407 16.31 -23.41 -12.30
CA ARG A 407 16.34 -24.18 -11.05
C ARG A 407 14.99 -24.79 -10.72
N LEU A 408 13.92 -24.01 -10.82
CA LEU A 408 12.56 -24.49 -10.59
C LEU A 408 12.20 -25.58 -11.62
N ARG A 409 12.52 -25.37 -12.89
CA ARG A 409 12.28 -26.36 -13.95
C ARG A 409 13.00 -27.69 -13.67
N ALA A 410 14.28 -27.65 -13.31
CA ALA A 410 15.04 -28.84 -12.95
C ALA A 410 14.43 -29.57 -11.75
N THR A 411 13.99 -28.81 -10.74
CA THR A 411 13.31 -29.35 -9.55
C THR A 411 12.00 -30.05 -9.92
N LEU A 412 11.18 -29.42 -10.77
CA LEU A 412 9.93 -30.01 -11.24
C LEU A 412 10.19 -31.27 -12.08
N GLN A 413 11.17 -31.25 -12.99
CA GLN A 413 11.55 -32.42 -13.80
C GLN A 413 11.99 -33.60 -12.94
N ALA A 414 12.80 -33.36 -11.91
CA ALA A 414 13.27 -34.40 -11.00
C ALA A 414 12.13 -35.03 -10.17
N ASN A 415 11.05 -34.29 -9.95
CA ASN A 415 9.90 -34.75 -9.17
C ASN A 415 8.80 -35.42 -10.01
N ILE A 416 8.98 -35.55 -11.34
CA ILE A 416 8.04 -36.31 -12.17
C ILE A 416 8.18 -37.79 -11.81
N PRO A 417 7.11 -38.47 -11.37
CA PRO A 417 7.18 -39.89 -11.05
C PRO A 417 7.61 -40.71 -12.27
N HIS A 418 8.62 -41.57 -12.12
CA HIS A 418 9.15 -42.44 -13.19
C HIS A 418 8.08 -43.36 -13.83
N SER A 419 6.94 -43.55 -13.18
CA SER A 419 5.80 -44.35 -13.67
C SER A 419 5.02 -43.70 -14.83
N ALA A 420 5.22 -42.42 -15.14
CA ALA A 420 4.56 -41.76 -16.28
C ALA A 420 5.25 -42.03 -17.63
N THR A 421 6.41 -42.67 -17.62
CA THR A 421 7.27 -42.89 -18.80
C THR A 421 7.16 -44.28 -19.44
N HIS A 422 6.36 -45.19 -18.89
CA HIS A 422 6.15 -46.53 -19.46
C HIS A 422 4.67 -46.81 -19.73
N GLN A 423 4.15 -46.30 -20.84
CA GLN A 423 3.16 -47.06 -21.61
C GLN A 423 3.95 -48.09 -22.42
N GLU A 424 3.99 -49.33 -21.93
CA GLU A 424 4.49 -50.48 -22.68
C GLU A 424 3.67 -50.66 -23.97
N PRO A 425 4.32 -50.96 -25.12
CA PRO A 425 3.60 -51.38 -26.30
C PRO A 425 2.98 -52.75 -26.01
N VAL A 426 1.66 -52.84 -26.16
CA VAL A 426 0.90 -54.09 -26.18
C VAL A 426 1.58 -55.05 -27.16
N ARG A 427 2.26 -56.08 -26.63
CA ARG A 427 2.63 -57.26 -27.43
C ARG A 427 1.35 -58.03 -27.71
N GLY A 428 0.89 -57.97 -28.95
CA GLY A 428 -0.14 -58.88 -29.46
C GLY A 428 0.42 -60.31 -29.60
N PRO A 429 -0.46 -61.33 -29.52
CA PRO A 429 -0.09 -62.74 -29.66
C PRO A 429 0.45 -63.09 -31.06
#